data_AF-A0A228I0Q5-F1
#
_entry.id   AF-A0A228I0Q5-F1
#
_cell.length_a   1.000
_cell.length_b   1.000
_cell.length_c   1.000
_cell.angle_alpha   90.00
_cell.angle_beta   90.00
_cell.angle_gamma   90.00
#
_symmetry.space_group_name_H-M   'P 1'
#
loop_
_entity.id
_entity.type
_entity.pdbx_description
1 polymer ?
#
loop_
_entity_poly.entity_id
_entity_poly.type
_entity_poly.pdbx_seq_one_letter_code
_entity_poly.pdbx_strand_id
1 'polypeptide(L)'
;MPSILASPANVPPSPVAAETRMVHDVATLKPSDYRSADGASWVISTLTPAADSGMNVTGTTYFDTAKGQTVAVPDARRRYANRGTWQVVASSSPSVPATGRYDWLTLAWLPINRRPLPQTPEHLYSPFIRGGTIVYRWNPAAEGGEQFGNVRMIFPEWTQQVADALRSAPAASPDGASASAAPSALDRMKADTNPMTAVLDFGDALRDEPVGRIVARLPGLLRVKDLHELSALVFLCLAGSRDEDRPRLVETINGSIAATDDSARLLTIAYGAFAAGRARPYPFHDSEQTARINDVFGALKRRTAALNVPVAEGSPWYEFFTAYRLGGAAATKSP
;
A
#
# COMPACT_ATOMS: atom_id res chain seq x y z
N MET A 1 19.79 3.33 -9.78
CA MET A 1 18.69 3.53 -8.80
C MET A 1 19.02 2.68 -7.58
N PRO A 2 18.97 3.24 -6.36
CA PRO A 2 19.16 2.42 -5.17
C PRO A 2 18.04 1.37 -5.12
N SER A 3 18.44 0.10 -5.11
CA SER A 3 17.54 -1.02 -4.88
C SER A 3 17.46 -1.24 -3.38
N ILE A 4 16.26 -1.06 -2.80
CA ILE A 4 16.02 -1.23 -1.35
C ILE A 4 16.08 -2.70 -0.92
N LEU A 5 15.92 -3.64 -1.86
CA LEU A 5 16.13 -5.08 -1.61
C LEU A 5 17.63 -5.43 -1.67
N ALA A 6 18.31 -5.02 -0.61
CA ALA A 6 19.54 -5.58 -0.06
C ALA A 6 20.05 -4.70 1.11
N SER A 7 19.32 -3.67 1.53
CA SER A 7 19.66 -2.97 2.75
C SER A 7 19.58 -3.97 3.91
N PRO A 8 20.69 -4.28 4.61
CA PRO A 8 20.66 -5.12 5.78
C PRO A 8 19.57 -4.65 6.74
N ALA A 9 19.05 -5.54 7.60
CA ALA A 9 18.13 -5.16 8.69
C ALA A 9 18.63 -3.93 9.48
N ASN A 10 19.95 -3.71 9.49
CA ASN A 10 20.67 -2.61 10.13
C ASN A 10 20.58 -1.23 9.43
N VAL A 11 20.01 -1.12 8.23
CA VAL A 11 19.78 0.20 7.59
C VAL A 11 18.44 0.75 8.08
N PRO A 12 18.35 2.04 8.46
CA PRO A 12 17.09 2.67 8.81
C PRO A 12 16.04 2.46 7.71
N PRO A 13 14.78 2.17 8.06
CA PRO A 13 13.73 2.02 7.07
C PRO A 13 13.59 3.32 6.27
N SER A 14 13.28 3.19 4.98
CA SER A 14 12.97 4.35 4.15
C SER A 14 11.78 5.11 4.77
N PRO A 15 11.86 6.45 4.94
CA PRO A 15 10.79 7.28 5.50
C PRO A 15 9.53 7.32 4.64
N VAL A 16 9.52 6.69 3.46
CA VAL A 16 8.34 6.59 2.60
C VAL A 16 7.88 5.16 2.35
N ALA A 17 8.70 4.14 2.61
CA ALA A 17 8.40 2.77 2.21
C ALA A 17 7.18 2.18 2.93
N ALA A 18 7.05 2.39 4.24
CA ALA A 18 5.92 1.90 5.03
C ALA A 18 4.60 2.55 4.56
N GLU A 19 4.56 3.88 4.48
CA GLU A 19 3.41 4.63 3.99
C GLU A 19 3.04 4.23 2.56
N THR A 20 4.02 4.09 1.67
CA THR A 20 3.78 3.64 0.29
C THR A 20 3.09 2.29 0.26
N ARG A 21 3.54 1.37 1.12
CA ARG A 21 2.98 0.04 1.26
C ARG A 21 1.55 0.07 1.80
N MET A 22 1.30 0.82 2.87
CA MET A 22 -0.03 0.98 3.47
C MET A 22 -1.02 1.63 2.51
N VAL A 23 -0.63 2.73 1.85
CA VAL A 23 -1.47 3.44 0.86
C VAL A 23 -1.89 2.50 -0.26
N HIS A 24 -0.94 1.79 -0.86
CA HIS A 24 -1.22 0.83 -1.92
C HIS A 24 -2.18 -0.26 -1.46
N ASP A 25 -1.89 -0.88 -0.31
CA ASP A 25 -2.63 -2.03 0.17
C ASP A 25 -4.05 -1.66 0.60
N VAL A 26 -4.24 -0.51 1.23
CA VAL A 26 -5.56 0.03 1.59
C VAL A 26 -6.34 0.41 0.34
N ALA A 27 -5.74 1.15 -0.60
CA ALA A 27 -6.44 1.61 -1.80
C ALA A 27 -6.77 0.47 -2.77
N THR A 28 -6.07 -0.66 -2.68
CA THR A 28 -6.34 -1.86 -3.51
C THR A 28 -7.01 -2.99 -2.73
N LEU A 29 -7.41 -2.75 -1.48
CA LEU A 29 -8.10 -3.73 -0.64
C LEU A 29 -9.45 -4.07 -1.25
N LYS A 30 -9.71 -5.37 -1.42
CA LYS A 30 -11.01 -5.88 -1.85
C LYS A 30 -11.61 -6.71 -0.72
N PRO A 31 -12.76 -6.32 -0.15
CA PRO A 31 -13.40 -7.11 0.90
C PRO A 31 -13.69 -8.56 0.49
N SER A 32 -13.92 -8.82 -0.80
CA SER A 32 -14.13 -10.16 -1.35
C SER A 32 -12.96 -11.10 -1.10
N ASP A 33 -11.72 -10.61 -1.05
CA ASP A 33 -10.54 -11.44 -0.88
C ASP A 33 -10.42 -12.02 0.55
N TYR A 34 -11.19 -11.44 1.47
CA TYR A 34 -11.27 -11.78 2.89
C TYR A 34 -12.55 -12.51 3.27
N ARG A 35 -13.41 -12.75 2.28
CA ARG A 35 -14.57 -13.63 2.41
C ARG A 35 -14.23 -14.97 1.83
N SER A 36 -14.46 -16.01 2.61
CA SER A 36 -14.28 -17.35 2.12
C SER A 36 -15.54 -18.19 2.24
N ALA A 37 -15.84 -18.93 1.18
CA ALA A 37 -16.80 -20.02 1.20
C ALA A 37 -16.31 -21.19 2.09
N ASP A 38 -15.00 -21.33 2.31
CA ASP A 38 -14.42 -22.36 3.18
C ASP A 38 -14.36 -21.97 4.67
N GLY A 39 -14.96 -20.84 5.04
CA GLY A 39 -15.05 -20.41 6.44
C GLY A 39 -13.75 -19.82 7.03
N ALA A 40 -12.68 -19.67 6.23
CA ALA A 40 -11.47 -19.01 6.69
C ALA A 40 -11.74 -17.58 7.19
N SER A 41 -11.24 -17.29 8.39
CA SER A 41 -11.44 -16.00 9.06
C SER A 41 -10.48 -14.94 8.50
N TRP A 42 -10.97 -13.73 8.26
CA TRP A 42 -10.09 -12.57 8.16
C TRP A 42 -9.61 -12.18 9.56
N VAL A 43 -8.37 -11.69 9.62
CA VAL A 43 -7.68 -11.31 10.85
C VAL A 43 -6.90 -10.03 10.60
N ILE A 44 -6.91 -9.14 11.58
CA ILE A 44 -6.02 -7.99 11.65
C ILE A 44 -5.05 -8.24 12.81
N SER A 45 -3.74 -8.18 12.52
CA SER A 45 -2.70 -8.37 13.53
C SER A 45 -1.61 -7.31 13.41
N THR A 46 -1.03 -6.94 14.55
CA THR A 46 0.23 -6.21 14.60
C THR A 46 1.39 -7.20 14.61
N LEU A 47 2.39 -6.96 13.75
CA LEU A 47 3.60 -7.76 13.66
C LEU A 47 4.76 -7.06 14.37
N THR A 48 5.48 -7.83 15.18
CA THR A 48 6.72 -7.41 15.84
C THR A 48 7.85 -8.33 15.35
N PRO A 49 8.66 -7.88 14.39
CA PRO A 49 9.79 -8.67 13.91
C PRO A 49 10.84 -8.89 14.99
N ALA A 50 11.47 -10.05 14.94
CA ALA A 50 12.69 -10.31 15.69
C ALA A 50 13.86 -9.48 15.11
N ALA A 51 14.88 -9.22 15.92
CA ALA A 51 16.04 -8.42 15.52
C ALA A 51 16.81 -9.01 14.32
N ASP A 52 16.72 -10.32 14.11
CA ASP A 52 17.35 -11.05 12.99
C ASP A 52 16.41 -11.26 11.80
N SER A 53 15.19 -10.71 11.82
CA SER A 53 14.30 -10.76 10.65
C SER A 53 14.90 -9.99 9.48
N GLY A 54 14.86 -10.59 8.29
CA GLY A 54 15.52 -10.10 7.08
C GLY A 54 17.03 -10.41 7.00
N MET A 55 17.62 -11.06 8.01
CA MET A 55 19.02 -11.48 7.95
C MET A 55 19.22 -12.68 7.02
N ASN A 56 20.33 -12.66 6.27
CA ASN A 56 20.70 -13.78 5.42
C ASN A 56 20.99 -15.03 6.27
N VAL A 57 20.45 -16.16 5.84
CA VAL A 57 20.74 -17.48 6.40
C VAL A 57 21.70 -18.21 5.47
N THR A 58 22.84 -18.63 6.02
CA THR A 58 23.90 -19.37 5.33
C THR A 58 24.03 -20.77 5.92
N GLY A 59 24.38 -21.76 5.09
CA GLY A 59 24.54 -23.16 5.51
C GLY A 59 23.44 -24.09 5.01
N THR A 60 23.51 -25.37 5.42
CA THR A 60 22.61 -26.44 4.97
C THR A 60 21.42 -26.66 5.90
N THR A 61 21.41 -26.04 7.08
CA THR A 61 20.36 -26.16 8.09
C THR A 61 20.06 -24.83 8.77
N TYR A 62 18.83 -24.62 9.23
CA TYR A 62 18.45 -23.47 10.04
C TYR A 62 17.57 -23.90 11.22
N PHE A 63 17.66 -23.20 12.36
CA PHE A 63 16.77 -23.43 13.50
C PHE A 63 15.48 -22.63 13.32
N ASP A 64 14.35 -23.34 13.19
CA ASP A 64 13.01 -22.79 13.10
C ASP A 64 12.48 -22.55 14.52
N THR A 65 12.40 -21.29 14.91
CA THR A 65 11.99 -20.86 16.25
C THR A 65 10.48 -20.98 16.48
N ALA A 66 9.67 -21.05 15.43
CA ALA A 66 8.24 -21.27 15.53
C ALA A 66 7.93 -22.76 15.77
N LYS A 67 8.69 -23.66 15.13
CA LYS A 67 8.58 -25.11 15.30
C LYS A 67 9.46 -25.67 16.43
N GLY A 68 10.45 -24.91 16.90
CA GLY A 68 11.39 -25.33 17.95
C GLY A 68 12.37 -26.43 17.50
N GLN A 69 12.72 -26.49 16.21
CA GLN A 69 13.54 -27.57 15.64
C GLN A 69 14.46 -27.08 14.53
N THR A 70 15.55 -27.82 14.29
CA THR A 70 16.44 -27.60 13.13
C THR A 70 15.85 -28.25 11.89
N VAL A 71 15.75 -27.50 10.79
CA VAL A 71 15.27 -27.99 9.50
C VAL A 71 16.30 -27.77 8.41
N ALA A 72 16.23 -28.56 7.34
CA ALA A 72 17.10 -28.40 6.19
C ALA A 72 16.81 -27.08 5.45
N VAL A 73 17.86 -26.43 4.95
CA VAL A 73 17.72 -25.30 4.04
C VAL A 73 17.43 -25.89 2.64
N PRO A 74 16.22 -25.71 2.07
CA PRO A 74 15.77 -26.51 0.92
C PRO A 74 16.54 -26.26 -0.39
N ASP A 75 17.42 -25.25 -0.45
CA ASP A 75 18.22 -24.90 -1.63
C ASP A 75 19.50 -24.16 -1.19
N ALA A 76 20.61 -24.32 -1.92
CA ALA A 76 21.89 -23.62 -1.69
C ALA A 76 21.84 -22.11 -2.04
N ARG A 77 20.69 -21.62 -2.51
CA ARG A 77 20.44 -20.20 -2.79
C ARG A 77 20.42 -19.37 -1.51
N ARG A 78 20.82 -18.11 -1.61
CA ARG A 78 20.70 -17.13 -0.52
C ARG A 78 19.24 -17.06 -0.07
N ARG A 79 19.01 -17.17 1.23
CA ARG A 79 17.70 -17.02 1.87
C ARG A 79 17.83 -16.00 2.98
N TYR A 80 16.72 -15.39 3.36
CA TYR A 80 16.63 -14.61 4.58
C TYR A 80 15.51 -15.15 5.46
N ALA A 81 15.68 -15.01 6.77
CA ALA A 81 14.68 -15.42 7.74
C ALA A 81 13.60 -14.34 7.88
N ASN A 82 12.33 -14.74 7.94
CA ASN A 82 11.25 -13.89 8.43
C ASN A 82 10.89 -14.41 9.80
N ARG A 83 11.16 -13.63 10.86
CA ARG A 83 10.97 -14.08 12.23
C ARG A 83 10.33 -12.99 13.07
N GLY A 84 9.49 -13.39 14.01
CA GLY A 84 8.87 -12.46 14.95
C GLY A 84 7.63 -13.02 15.62
N THR A 85 6.84 -12.10 16.18
CA THR A 85 5.56 -12.39 16.80
C THR A 85 4.44 -11.62 16.11
N TRP A 86 3.22 -12.12 16.26
CA TRP A 86 2.02 -11.43 15.84
C TRP A 86 1.02 -11.40 17.00
N GLN A 87 0.25 -10.32 17.06
CA GLN A 87 -0.83 -10.12 18.03
C GLN A 87 -2.09 -9.71 17.28
N VAL A 88 -3.17 -10.45 17.48
CA VAL A 88 -4.48 -10.14 16.89
C VAL A 88 -5.06 -8.92 17.56
N VAL A 89 -5.51 -7.98 16.74
CA VAL A 89 -6.22 -6.77 17.16
C VAL A 89 -7.69 -6.80 16.74
N ALA A 90 -8.04 -7.53 15.68
CA ALA A 90 -9.43 -7.80 15.29
C ALA A 90 -9.52 -9.10 14.47
N SER A 91 -10.65 -9.81 14.54
CA SER A 91 -10.92 -10.97 13.68
C SER A 91 -12.42 -11.16 13.46
N SER A 92 -12.76 -11.88 12.40
CA SER A 92 -14.11 -12.42 12.16
C SER A 92 -14.46 -13.63 13.03
N SER A 93 -13.49 -14.29 13.67
CA SER A 93 -13.73 -15.48 14.48
C SER A 93 -12.98 -15.44 15.81
N PRO A 94 -13.62 -15.81 16.93
CA PRO A 94 -12.94 -15.97 18.22
C PRO A 94 -12.02 -17.20 18.25
N SER A 95 -12.06 -18.08 17.25
CA SER A 95 -11.20 -19.27 17.18
C SER A 95 -9.75 -18.97 16.78
N VAL A 96 -9.47 -17.74 16.34
CA VAL A 96 -8.11 -17.31 15.99
C VAL A 96 -7.34 -17.09 17.29
N PRO A 97 -6.13 -17.65 17.47
CA PRO A 97 -5.32 -17.40 18.66
C PRO A 97 -5.06 -15.90 18.84
N ALA A 98 -5.00 -15.41 20.08
CA ALA A 98 -4.77 -13.99 20.34
C ALA A 98 -3.35 -13.53 19.94
N THR A 99 -2.38 -14.44 19.98
CA THR A 99 -0.98 -14.19 19.63
C THR A 99 -0.35 -15.44 19.02
N GLY A 100 0.78 -15.25 18.35
CA GLY A 100 1.62 -16.35 17.87
C GLY A 100 3.01 -15.90 17.47
N ARG A 101 3.78 -16.87 16.98
CA ARG A 101 5.13 -16.68 16.43
C ARG A 101 5.11 -17.00 14.95
N TYR A 102 6.00 -16.38 14.21
CA TYR A 102 6.26 -16.75 12.83
C TYR A 102 7.76 -16.94 12.59
N ASP A 103 8.09 -17.96 11.82
CA ASP A 103 9.44 -18.26 11.35
C ASP A 103 9.34 -19.00 10.01
N TRP A 104 9.96 -18.45 8.97
CA TRP A 104 10.19 -19.17 7.73
C TRP A 104 11.33 -18.55 6.94
N LEU A 105 11.87 -19.31 6.00
CA LEU A 105 12.86 -18.79 5.06
C LEU A 105 12.21 -18.34 3.75
N THR A 106 12.43 -17.09 3.37
CA THR A 106 12.14 -16.62 2.00
C THR A 106 13.40 -16.68 1.16
N LEU A 107 13.26 -17.11 -0.10
CA LEU A 107 14.34 -17.01 -1.08
C LEU A 107 14.73 -15.54 -1.24
N ALA A 108 16.01 -15.23 -1.03
CA ALA A 108 16.51 -13.92 -1.41
C ALA A 108 16.41 -13.85 -2.94
N TRP A 109 15.78 -12.80 -3.45
CA TRP A 109 15.61 -12.60 -4.88
C TRP A 109 16.97 -12.74 -5.58
N LEU A 110 17.09 -13.75 -6.44
CA LEU A 110 18.31 -14.01 -7.19
C LEU A 110 18.53 -12.83 -8.16
N PRO A 111 19.75 -12.26 -8.24
CA PRO A 111 20.11 -11.28 -9.26
C PRO A 111 20.07 -11.81 -10.71
N ILE A 112 19.74 -13.09 -10.90
CA ILE A 112 20.01 -13.84 -12.14
C ILE A 112 19.00 -13.53 -13.24
N ASN A 113 17.77 -13.10 -12.92
CA ASN A 113 16.76 -12.81 -13.94
C ASN A 113 16.29 -11.34 -13.90
N ARG A 114 16.93 -10.54 -14.77
CA ARG A 114 16.54 -9.20 -15.24
C ARG A 114 16.55 -8.09 -14.18
N ARG A 115 17.63 -7.32 -14.20
CA ARG A 115 17.64 -5.95 -13.70
C ARG A 115 16.83 -5.04 -14.62
N PRO A 116 16.21 -3.99 -14.08
CA PRO A 116 16.05 -3.71 -12.64
C PRO A 116 14.95 -4.57 -11.98
N LEU A 117 15.13 -4.81 -10.67
CA LEU A 117 14.16 -5.50 -9.81
C LEU A 117 12.80 -4.79 -9.85
N PRO A 118 11.67 -5.51 -9.72
CA PRO A 118 10.37 -4.88 -9.54
C PRO A 118 10.43 -3.92 -8.35
N GLN A 119 9.84 -2.75 -8.56
CA GLN A 119 9.83 -1.66 -7.59
C GLN A 119 8.43 -1.48 -6.98
N THR A 120 7.70 -2.60 -6.83
CA THR A 120 6.33 -2.56 -6.27
C THR A 120 6.39 -2.31 -4.76
N PRO A 121 5.28 -1.89 -4.13
CA PRO A 121 5.26 -1.60 -2.70
C PRO A 121 5.68 -2.78 -1.82
N GLU A 122 5.37 -4.03 -2.22
CA GLU A 122 5.83 -5.28 -1.57
C GLU A 122 7.36 -5.37 -1.50
N HIS A 123 8.04 -4.86 -2.53
CA HIS A 123 9.50 -4.89 -2.62
C HIS A 123 10.14 -3.75 -1.81
N LEU A 124 9.39 -2.68 -1.53
CA LEU A 124 9.88 -1.56 -0.73
C LEU A 124 9.79 -1.84 0.76
N TYR A 125 8.76 -2.56 1.19
CA TYR A 125 8.49 -2.80 2.60
C TYR A 125 7.85 -4.16 2.83
N SER A 126 8.42 -4.94 3.76
CA SER A 126 7.84 -6.19 4.25
C SER A 126 7.48 -6.03 5.73
N PRO A 127 6.21 -6.22 6.12
CA PRO A 127 5.81 -6.12 7.53
C PRO A 127 6.38 -7.24 8.39
N PHE A 128 6.80 -8.36 7.79
CA PHE A 128 7.45 -9.47 8.52
C PHE A 128 8.92 -9.20 8.85
N ILE A 129 9.54 -8.22 8.18
CA ILE A 129 10.92 -7.78 8.43
C ILE A 129 10.93 -6.47 9.24
N ARG A 130 9.99 -5.56 8.97
CA ARG A 130 10.00 -4.18 9.49
C ARG A 130 8.83 -3.86 10.43
N GLY A 131 7.86 -4.75 10.57
CA GLY A 131 6.72 -4.61 11.46
C GLY A 131 5.54 -3.91 10.80
N GLY A 132 4.51 -3.64 11.60
CA GLY A 132 3.30 -2.92 11.17
C GLY A 132 2.03 -3.74 11.36
N THR A 133 0.90 -3.15 10.95
CA THR A 133 -0.43 -3.77 11.09
C THR A 133 -0.88 -4.31 9.75
N ILE A 134 -1.28 -5.58 9.73
CA ILE A 134 -1.74 -6.27 8.53
C ILE A 134 -3.16 -6.79 8.71
N VAL A 135 -3.92 -6.78 7.62
CA VAL A 135 -5.11 -7.60 7.44
C VAL A 135 -4.78 -8.76 6.51
N TYR A 136 -5.29 -9.93 6.86
CA TYR A 136 -4.91 -11.16 6.19
C TYR A 136 -5.97 -12.24 6.35
N ARG A 137 -5.87 -13.29 5.54
CA ARG A 137 -6.80 -14.42 5.58
C ARG A 137 -6.14 -15.58 6.30
N TRP A 138 -6.68 -15.95 7.45
CA TRP A 138 -6.07 -16.95 8.32
C TRP A 138 -6.21 -18.36 7.76
N ASN A 139 -5.07 -19.02 7.56
CA ASN A 139 -4.99 -20.40 7.12
C ASN A 139 -4.12 -21.21 8.10
N PRO A 140 -4.70 -21.74 9.20
CA PRO A 140 -3.93 -22.44 10.23
C PRO A 140 -3.33 -23.78 9.75
N ALA A 141 -3.80 -24.32 8.62
CA ALA A 141 -3.29 -25.57 8.05
C ALA A 141 -2.06 -25.35 7.15
N ALA A 142 -1.77 -24.11 6.75
CA ALA A 142 -0.61 -23.79 5.92
C ALA A 142 0.65 -23.59 6.77
N GLU A 143 1.82 -23.85 6.18
CA GLU A 143 3.11 -23.64 6.83
C GLU A 143 3.75 -22.29 6.45
N GLY A 144 4.60 -21.77 7.34
CA GLY A 144 5.44 -20.61 7.06
C GLY A 144 4.65 -19.34 6.77
N GLY A 145 5.02 -18.59 5.73
CA GLY A 145 4.33 -17.35 5.34
C GLY A 145 2.91 -17.57 4.82
N GLU A 146 2.61 -18.77 4.29
CA GLU A 146 1.31 -19.08 3.69
C GLU A 146 0.17 -19.12 4.72
N GLN A 147 0.48 -19.27 6.01
CA GLN A 147 -0.51 -19.18 7.09
C GLN A 147 -1.23 -17.83 7.14
N PHE A 148 -0.59 -16.78 6.63
CA PHE A 148 -1.15 -15.43 6.58
C PHE A 148 -1.99 -15.19 5.31
N GLY A 149 -1.95 -16.05 4.28
CA GLY A 149 -2.77 -15.85 3.08
C GLY A 149 -2.57 -14.47 2.43
N ASN A 150 -3.66 -13.84 1.97
CA ASN A 150 -3.61 -12.53 1.28
C ASN A 150 -3.32 -11.37 2.26
N VAL A 151 -2.03 -11.05 2.44
CA VAL A 151 -1.56 -10.02 3.36
C VAL A 151 -1.64 -8.62 2.74
N ARG A 152 -2.31 -7.70 3.45
CA ARG A 152 -2.34 -6.27 3.16
C ARG A 152 -1.96 -5.49 4.40
N MET A 153 -1.05 -4.54 4.28
CA MET A 153 -0.81 -3.57 5.34
C MET A 153 -1.94 -2.55 5.40
N ILE A 154 -2.29 -2.15 6.61
CA ILE A 154 -3.27 -1.09 6.86
C ILE A 154 -2.65 -0.03 7.76
N PHE A 155 -3.21 1.18 7.73
CA PHE A 155 -2.89 2.18 8.73
C PHE A 155 -3.31 1.66 10.12
N PRO A 156 -2.42 1.65 11.12
CA PRO A 156 -2.75 1.16 12.47
C PRO A 156 -4.02 1.83 13.05
N GLU A 157 -4.19 3.11 12.78
CA GLU A 157 -5.31 3.96 13.17
C GLU A 157 -6.64 3.53 12.53
N TRP A 158 -6.58 2.76 11.43
CA TRP A 158 -7.72 2.27 10.68
C TRP A 158 -8.14 0.83 11.04
N THR A 159 -7.57 0.25 12.10
CA THR A 159 -7.89 -1.13 12.51
C THR A 159 -9.39 -1.38 12.62
N GLN A 160 -10.12 -0.49 13.31
CA GLN A 160 -11.56 -0.63 13.50
C GLN A 160 -12.32 -0.38 12.19
N GLN A 161 -11.92 0.64 11.44
CA GLN A 161 -12.51 1.08 10.17
C GLN A 161 -12.45 -0.04 9.13
N VAL A 162 -11.29 -0.71 9.02
CA VAL A 162 -11.10 -1.87 8.15
C VAL A 162 -11.93 -3.05 8.62
N ALA A 163 -11.92 -3.36 9.93
CA ALA A 163 -12.73 -4.45 10.46
C ALA A 163 -14.23 -4.24 10.22
N ASP A 164 -14.72 -3.01 10.39
CA ASP A 164 -16.11 -2.63 10.12
C ASP A 164 -16.45 -2.76 8.63
N ALA A 165 -15.57 -2.29 7.73
CA ALA A 165 -15.77 -2.41 6.29
C ALA A 165 -15.82 -3.88 5.83
N LEU A 166 -14.97 -4.74 6.39
CA LEU A 166 -14.98 -6.18 6.09
C LEU A 166 -16.23 -6.89 6.61
N ARG A 167 -16.74 -6.49 7.79
CA ARG A 167 -17.99 -7.01 8.36
C ARG A 167 -19.22 -6.56 7.55
N SER A 168 -19.24 -5.30 7.13
CA SER A 168 -20.42 -4.67 6.52
C SER A 168 -20.56 -4.90 5.02
N ALA A 169 -19.49 -5.26 4.29
CA ALA A 169 -19.63 -5.39 2.85
C ALA A 169 -20.67 -6.48 2.49
N PRO A 170 -21.48 -6.31 1.43
CA PRO A 170 -22.55 -7.26 1.10
C PRO A 170 -21.99 -8.60 0.60
N ALA A 171 -22.64 -9.71 0.95
CA ALA A 171 -22.37 -10.99 0.30
C ALA A 171 -22.55 -10.81 -1.22
N ALA A 172 -21.64 -11.36 -2.02
CA ALA A 172 -21.78 -11.29 -3.48
C ALA A 172 -23.08 -12.00 -3.87
N SER A 173 -24.14 -11.25 -4.13
CA SER A 173 -25.41 -11.81 -4.59
C SER A 173 -25.21 -12.36 -6.01
N PRO A 174 -25.63 -13.60 -6.30
CA PRO A 174 -25.50 -14.16 -7.64
C PRO A 174 -26.37 -13.48 -8.71
N ASP A 175 -27.32 -12.62 -8.35
CA ASP A 175 -28.27 -12.06 -9.30
C ASP A 175 -28.28 -10.53 -9.29
N GLY A 176 -27.96 -9.96 -10.46
CA GLY A 176 -28.01 -8.54 -10.77
C GLY A 176 -29.42 -7.96 -10.89
N ALA A 177 -30.30 -8.28 -9.93
CA ALA A 177 -31.70 -7.85 -9.92
C ALA A 177 -32.01 -6.95 -8.72
N SER A 178 -31.52 -5.69 -8.80
CA SER A 178 -32.11 -4.46 -8.23
C SER A 178 -31.03 -3.39 -8.00
N ALA A 179 -30.28 -3.02 -9.05
CA ALA A 179 -29.29 -1.95 -8.96
C ALA A 179 -29.90 -0.53 -9.08
N SER A 180 -31.19 -0.39 -9.41
CA SER A 180 -31.75 0.92 -9.81
C SER A 180 -32.21 1.82 -8.65
N ALA A 181 -32.19 1.34 -7.41
CA ALA A 181 -32.63 2.11 -6.23
C ALA A 181 -31.51 2.40 -5.21
N ALA A 182 -30.31 1.84 -5.42
CA ALA A 182 -29.19 2.08 -4.54
C ALA A 182 -28.60 3.49 -4.78
N PRO A 183 -28.26 4.26 -3.74
CA PRO A 183 -27.56 5.53 -3.89
C PRO A 183 -26.23 5.33 -4.65
N SER A 184 -25.86 6.30 -5.48
CA SER A 184 -24.61 6.23 -6.25
C SER A 184 -23.40 6.19 -5.33
N ALA A 185 -22.28 5.66 -5.80
CA ALA A 185 -21.09 5.48 -4.97
C ALA A 185 -20.56 6.82 -4.42
N LEU A 186 -20.58 7.90 -5.21
CA LEU A 186 -20.27 9.25 -4.73
C LEU A 186 -21.25 9.79 -3.68
N ASP A 187 -22.51 9.35 -3.71
CA ASP A 187 -23.52 9.76 -2.71
C ASP A 187 -23.40 8.94 -1.42
N ARG A 188 -23.05 7.64 -1.51
CA ARG A 188 -22.74 6.79 -0.34
C ARG A 188 -21.51 7.30 0.41
N MET A 189 -20.44 7.64 -0.29
CA MET A 189 -19.22 8.20 0.30
C MET A 189 -19.48 9.49 1.09
N LYS A 190 -20.49 10.29 0.71
CA LYS A 190 -20.88 11.49 1.46
C LYS A 190 -21.61 11.18 2.76
N ALA A 191 -22.34 10.06 2.78
CA ALA A 191 -23.16 9.65 3.92
C ALA A 191 -22.37 8.83 4.95
N ASP A 192 -21.36 8.07 4.52
CA ASP A 192 -20.54 7.27 5.41
C ASP A 192 -19.51 8.12 6.17
N THR A 193 -19.26 7.74 7.42
CA THR A 193 -18.22 8.34 8.29
C THR A 193 -16.98 7.47 8.39
N ASN A 194 -17.02 6.23 7.90
CA ASN A 194 -15.89 5.31 7.88
C ASN A 194 -15.00 5.60 6.66
N PRO A 195 -13.75 6.06 6.86
CA PRO A 195 -12.86 6.42 5.77
C PRO A 195 -12.45 5.21 4.90
N MET A 196 -12.43 3.99 5.45
CA MET A 196 -12.17 2.79 4.64
C MET A 196 -13.33 2.51 3.68
N THR A 197 -14.58 2.64 4.13
CA THR A 197 -15.73 2.49 3.23
C THR A 197 -15.76 3.59 2.19
N ALA A 198 -15.42 4.84 2.57
CA ALA A 198 -15.30 5.95 1.63
C ALA A 198 -14.27 5.68 0.52
N VAL A 199 -13.11 5.08 0.85
CA VAL A 199 -12.11 4.64 -0.13
C VAL A 199 -12.67 3.58 -1.08
N LEU A 200 -13.41 2.59 -0.58
CA LEU A 200 -14.04 1.56 -1.41
C LEU A 200 -15.10 2.16 -2.35
N ASP A 201 -16.00 2.99 -1.82
CA ASP A 201 -17.02 3.69 -2.59
C ASP A 201 -16.41 4.63 -3.62
N PHE A 202 -15.30 5.30 -3.33
CA PHE A 202 -14.60 6.10 -4.32
C PHE A 202 -13.99 5.25 -5.43
N GLY A 203 -13.45 4.08 -5.10
CA GLY A 203 -13.00 3.09 -6.08
C GLY A 203 -14.13 2.62 -7.00
N ASP A 204 -15.32 2.38 -6.47
CA ASP A 204 -16.53 2.09 -7.24
C ASP A 204 -16.94 3.28 -8.11
N ALA A 205 -16.93 4.50 -7.56
CA ALA A 205 -17.26 5.71 -8.31
C ALA A 205 -16.35 5.92 -9.52
N LEU A 206 -15.03 5.68 -9.38
CA LEU A 206 -14.08 5.78 -10.49
C LEU A 206 -14.33 4.76 -11.60
N ARG A 207 -14.98 3.63 -11.31
CA ARG A 207 -15.35 2.61 -12.30
C ARG A 207 -16.69 2.93 -12.95
N ASP A 208 -17.68 3.28 -12.15
CA ASP A 208 -19.09 3.24 -12.54
C ASP A 208 -19.66 4.63 -12.88
N GLU A 209 -19.08 5.72 -12.34
CA GLU A 209 -19.63 7.07 -12.51
C GLU A 209 -18.94 7.87 -13.64
N PRO A 210 -19.66 8.83 -14.25
CA PRO A 210 -19.07 9.75 -15.23
C PRO A 210 -18.00 10.64 -14.59
N VAL A 211 -16.83 10.73 -15.22
CA VAL A 211 -15.69 11.53 -14.74
C VAL A 211 -16.04 12.99 -14.45
N GLY A 212 -17.01 13.57 -15.17
CA GLY A 212 -17.49 14.94 -14.91
C GLY A 212 -18.05 15.12 -13.50
N ARG A 213 -18.79 14.13 -12.97
CA ARG A 213 -19.31 14.17 -11.60
C ARG A 213 -18.18 14.02 -10.58
N ILE A 214 -17.21 13.15 -10.86
CA ILE A 214 -16.06 12.89 -10.00
C ILE A 214 -15.21 14.16 -9.89
N VAL A 215 -14.80 14.75 -11.01
CA VAL A 215 -14.00 15.98 -11.08
C VAL A 215 -14.70 17.14 -10.38
N ALA A 216 -16.03 17.28 -10.51
CA ALA A 216 -16.77 18.33 -9.83
C ALA A 216 -16.74 18.21 -8.29
N ARG A 217 -16.67 16.99 -7.75
CA ARG A 217 -16.64 16.74 -6.30
C ARG A 217 -15.21 16.63 -5.73
N LEU A 218 -14.25 16.21 -6.56
CA LEU A 218 -12.88 15.89 -6.15
C LEU A 218 -12.18 17.01 -5.34
N PRO A 219 -12.33 18.32 -5.63
CA PRO A 219 -11.74 19.37 -4.79
C PRO A 219 -12.20 19.31 -3.31
N GLY A 220 -13.46 18.93 -3.07
CA GLY A 220 -13.97 18.73 -1.72
C GLY A 220 -13.43 17.44 -1.08
N LEU A 221 -13.32 16.37 -1.86
CA LEU A 221 -12.78 15.09 -1.40
C LEU A 221 -11.29 15.17 -1.08
N LEU A 222 -10.52 16.00 -1.79
CA LEU A 222 -9.10 16.22 -1.47
C LEU A 222 -8.91 17.06 -0.18
N ARG A 223 -10.00 17.57 0.42
CA ARG A 223 -10.01 18.31 1.69
C ARG A 223 -10.55 17.51 2.87
N VAL A 224 -10.74 16.19 2.71
CA VAL A 224 -11.11 15.31 3.82
C VAL A 224 -10.15 15.47 5.01
N LYS A 225 -10.69 15.30 6.21
CA LYS A 225 -9.95 15.50 7.46
C LYS A 225 -8.95 14.37 7.69
N ASP A 226 -9.33 13.14 7.36
CA ASP A 226 -8.46 11.98 7.46
C ASP A 226 -7.42 12.01 6.33
N LEU A 227 -6.14 12.12 6.70
CA LEU A 227 -5.04 12.17 5.74
C LEU A 227 -4.79 10.80 5.09
N HIS A 228 -5.03 9.69 5.79
CA HIS A 228 -4.91 8.37 5.19
C HIS A 228 -5.94 8.18 4.07
N GLU A 229 -7.17 8.67 4.28
CA GLU A 229 -8.22 8.71 3.27
C GLU A 229 -7.75 9.51 2.05
N LEU A 230 -7.25 10.72 2.26
CA LEU A 230 -6.70 11.55 1.18
C LEU A 230 -5.61 10.82 0.38
N SER A 231 -4.66 10.16 1.03
CA SER A 231 -3.59 9.44 0.33
C SER A 231 -4.12 8.30 -0.54
N ALA A 232 -5.13 7.56 -0.06
CA ALA A 232 -5.78 6.50 -0.82
C ALA A 232 -6.63 7.07 -1.99
N LEU A 233 -7.35 8.18 -1.79
CA LEU A 233 -8.10 8.86 -2.86
C LEU A 233 -7.17 9.35 -3.98
N VAL A 234 -6.02 9.93 -3.63
CA VAL A 234 -4.99 10.35 -4.60
C VAL A 234 -4.43 9.13 -5.35
N PHE A 235 -4.12 8.04 -4.65
CA PHE A 235 -3.69 6.80 -5.29
C PHE A 235 -4.73 6.31 -6.30
N LEU A 236 -6.00 6.24 -5.90
CA LEU A 236 -7.10 5.77 -6.74
C LEU A 236 -7.28 6.67 -7.97
N CYS A 237 -7.18 7.99 -7.82
CA CYS A 237 -7.24 8.91 -8.96
C CYS A 237 -6.13 8.65 -9.99
N LEU A 238 -4.94 8.26 -9.54
CA LEU A 238 -3.75 8.12 -10.38
C LEU A 238 -3.55 6.70 -10.92
N ALA A 239 -3.99 5.66 -10.21
CA ALA A 239 -3.75 4.26 -10.56
C ALA A 239 -5.01 3.39 -10.62
N GLY A 240 -6.07 3.74 -9.87
CA GLY A 240 -7.32 2.98 -9.82
C GLY A 240 -8.38 3.45 -10.83
N SER A 241 -8.24 4.65 -11.39
CA SER A 241 -9.14 5.25 -12.37
C SER A 241 -8.90 4.71 -13.79
N ARG A 242 -9.91 4.90 -14.66
CA ARG A 242 -9.79 4.65 -16.10
C ARG A 242 -8.69 5.50 -16.73
N ASP A 243 -7.95 4.95 -17.68
CA ASP A 243 -6.76 5.59 -18.27
C ASP A 243 -7.13 6.95 -18.92
N GLU A 244 -8.28 7.03 -19.60
CA GLU A 244 -8.81 8.23 -20.26
C GLU A 244 -9.22 9.36 -19.30
N ASP A 245 -9.55 9.03 -18.05
CA ASP A 245 -10.01 10.01 -17.05
C ASP A 245 -8.85 10.65 -16.28
N ARG A 246 -7.71 9.95 -16.18
CA ARG A 246 -6.55 10.35 -15.37
C ARG A 246 -6.07 11.78 -15.62
N PRO A 247 -5.98 12.30 -16.86
CA PRO A 247 -5.51 13.67 -17.08
C PRO A 247 -6.34 14.73 -16.32
N ARG A 248 -7.66 14.58 -16.31
CA ARG A 248 -8.58 15.51 -15.64
C ARG A 248 -8.50 15.41 -14.11
N LEU A 249 -8.25 14.20 -13.60
CA LEU A 249 -8.04 13.97 -12.17
C LEU A 249 -6.70 14.55 -11.71
N VAL A 250 -5.63 14.38 -12.49
CA VAL A 250 -4.31 14.98 -12.23
C VAL A 250 -4.38 16.51 -12.20
N GLU A 251 -5.09 17.12 -13.16
CA GLU A 251 -5.30 18.57 -13.17
C GLU A 251 -5.96 19.06 -11.88
N THR A 252 -6.98 18.34 -11.41
CA THR A 252 -7.68 18.68 -10.17
C THR A 252 -6.79 18.51 -8.93
N ILE A 253 -5.97 17.45 -8.88
CA ILE A 253 -4.97 17.24 -7.82
C ILE A 253 -3.95 18.38 -7.80
N ASN A 254 -3.43 18.78 -8.96
CA ASN A 254 -2.49 19.89 -9.09
C ASN A 254 -3.11 21.23 -8.63
N GLY A 255 -4.37 21.47 -8.98
CA GLY A 255 -5.12 22.62 -8.46
C GLY A 255 -5.25 22.59 -6.92
N SER A 256 -5.51 21.42 -6.33
CA SER A 256 -5.56 21.26 -4.88
C SER A 256 -4.21 21.48 -4.20
N ILE A 257 -3.11 21.02 -4.81
CA ILE A 257 -1.74 21.29 -4.34
C ILE A 257 -1.47 22.79 -4.32
N ALA A 258 -1.81 23.49 -5.41
CA ALA A 258 -1.59 24.93 -5.51
C ALA A 258 -2.40 25.73 -4.47
N ALA A 259 -3.60 25.26 -4.12
CA ALA A 259 -4.53 25.96 -3.24
C ALA A 259 -4.34 25.70 -1.73
N THR A 260 -3.51 24.74 -1.33
CA THR A 260 -3.32 24.38 0.10
C THR A 260 -1.99 24.89 0.65
N ASP A 261 -1.98 25.46 1.85
CA ASP A 261 -0.76 25.78 2.62
C ASP A 261 -0.44 24.70 3.67
N ASP A 262 -1.32 23.70 3.84
CA ASP A 262 -1.17 22.60 4.79
C ASP A 262 -0.07 21.63 4.33
N SER A 263 1.07 21.65 5.03
CA SER A 263 2.24 20.82 4.74
C SER A 263 1.98 19.32 4.93
N ALA A 264 1.15 18.93 5.89
CA ALA A 264 0.79 17.53 6.11
C ALA A 264 -0.07 17.01 4.95
N ARG A 265 -0.98 17.83 4.44
CA ARG A 265 -1.78 17.52 3.25
C ARG A 265 -0.92 17.36 2.00
N LEU A 266 0.06 18.24 1.78
CA LEU A 266 0.99 18.13 0.66
C LEU A 266 1.79 16.82 0.73
N LEU A 267 2.30 16.47 1.91
CA LEU A 267 3.04 15.23 2.12
C LEU A 267 2.16 14.00 1.86
N THR A 268 0.91 14.05 2.29
CA THR A 268 -0.08 12.99 2.09
C THR A 268 -0.39 12.76 0.61
N ILE A 269 -0.55 13.84 -0.16
CA ILE A 269 -0.69 13.76 -1.63
C ILE A 269 0.56 13.12 -2.25
N ALA A 270 1.75 13.44 -1.74
CA ALA A 270 3.01 12.84 -2.20
C ALA A 270 3.05 11.32 -1.95
N TYR A 271 2.61 10.83 -0.78
CA TYR A 271 2.51 9.40 -0.50
C TYR A 271 1.54 8.68 -1.47
N GLY A 272 0.36 9.26 -1.69
CA GLY A 272 -0.62 8.77 -2.68
C GLY A 272 -0.05 8.66 -4.09
N ALA A 273 0.58 9.74 -4.56
CA ALA A 273 1.18 9.78 -5.89
C ALA A 273 2.37 8.84 -6.04
N PHE A 274 3.22 8.74 -5.01
CA PHE A 274 4.36 7.83 -5.04
C PHE A 274 3.91 6.37 -5.10
N ALA A 275 2.96 5.97 -4.26
CA ALA A 275 2.38 4.64 -4.27
C ALA A 275 1.76 4.30 -5.64
N ALA A 276 1.03 5.25 -6.25
CA ALA A 276 0.46 5.06 -7.59
C ALA A 276 1.55 4.85 -8.66
N GLY A 277 2.69 5.54 -8.54
CA GLY A 277 3.85 5.34 -9.41
C GLY A 277 4.53 3.98 -9.28
N ARG A 278 4.25 3.23 -8.19
CA ARG A 278 4.81 1.90 -7.90
C ARG A 278 3.82 0.75 -8.10
N ALA A 279 2.56 1.05 -8.40
CA ALA A 279 1.50 0.04 -8.53
C ALA A 279 1.74 -1.00 -9.65
N ARG A 280 2.53 -0.66 -10.69
CA ARG A 280 2.87 -1.58 -11.78
C ARG A 280 4.34 -2.04 -11.68
N PRO A 281 4.62 -3.35 -11.80
CA PRO A 281 5.98 -3.86 -11.75
C PRO A 281 6.80 -3.43 -12.97
N TYR A 282 8.08 -3.11 -12.76
CA TYR A 282 9.07 -3.02 -13.83
C TYR A 282 9.18 -4.38 -14.55
N PRO A 283 9.29 -4.48 -15.89
CA PRO A 283 9.52 -3.42 -16.89
C PRO A 283 8.25 -2.84 -17.54
N PHE A 284 7.06 -3.13 -17.02
CA PHE A 284 5.78 -2.71 -17.61
C PHE A 284 5.48 -1.22 -17.34
N HIS A 285 6.46 -0.35 -17.61
CA HIS A 285 6.37 1.08 -17.44
C HIS A 285 5.42 1.69 -18.46
N ASP A 286 4.38 2.32 -17.93
CA ASP A 286 3.58 3.30 -18.65
C ASP A 286 4.31 4.65 -18.58
N SER A 287 4.80 5.13 -19.73
CA SER A 287 5.47 6.43 -19.84
C SER A 287 4.52 7.59 -19.51
N GLU A 288 3.23 7.45 -19.83
CA GLU A 288 2.23 8.45 -19.48
C GLU A 288 2.00 8.46 -17.98
N GLN A 289 1.93 7.29 -17.33
CA GLN A 289 1.85 7.22 -15.87
C GLN A 289 3.06 7.90 -15.23
N THR A 290 4.26 7.63 -15.75
CA THR A 290 5.50 8.25 -15.26
C THR A 290 5.46 9.78 -15.42
N ALA A 291 4.95 10.27 -16.54
CA ALA A 291 4.77 11.71 -16.77
C ALA A 291 3.77 12.32 -15.77
N ARG A 292 2.59 11.70 -15.59
CA ARG A 292 1.56 12.15 -14.64
C ARG A 292 2.09 12.21 -13.20
N ILE A 293 2.84 11.19 -12.76
CA ILE A 293 3.47 11.21 -11.44
C ILE A 293 4.48 12.36 -11.34
N ASN A 294 5.31 12.57 -12.36
CA ASN A 294 6.25 13.70 -12.37
C ASN A 294 5.56 15.07 -12.39
N ASP A 295 4.41 15.21 -13.04
CA ASP A 295 3.63 16.44 -13.04
C ASP A 295 3.13 16.78 -11.62
N VAL A 296 2.58 15.80 -10.92
CA VAL A 296 2.14 15.94 -9.52
C VAL A 296 3.33 16.30 -8.63
N PHE A 297 4.45 15.59 -8.75
CA PHE A 297 5.66 15.89 -7.97
C PHE A 297 6.29 17.24 -8.33
N GLY A 298 6.14 17.70 -9.58
CA GLY A 298 6.54 19.04 -10.00
C GLY A 298 5.69 20.12 -9.34
N ALA A 299 4.36 19.92 -9.24
CA ALA A 299 3.47 20.80 -8.50
C ALA A 299 3.81 20.82 -7.00
N LEU A 300 4.01 19.64 -6.39
CA LEU A 300 4.42 19.51 -4.99
C LEU A 300 5.73 20.26 -4.74
N LYS A 301 6.76 20.03 -5.56
CA LYS A 301 8.08 20.66 -5.41
C LYS A 301 8.01 22.19 -5.46
N ARG A 302 7.23 22.75 -6.39
CA ARG A 302 6.99 24.21 -6.46
C ARG A 302 6.29 24.71 -5.21
N ARG A 303 5.27 24.00 -4.75
CA ARG A 303 4.48 24.42 -3.59
C ARG A 303 5.26 24.33 -2.28
N THR A 304 5.97 23.24 -2.04
CA THR A 304 6.81 23.06 -0.85
C THR A 304 7.93 24.09 -0.81
N ALA A 305 8.51 24.45 -1.97
CA ALA A 305 9.50 25.52 -2.06
C ALA A 305 8.89 26.90 -1.72
N ALA A 306 7.71 27.22 -2.25
CA ALA A 306 7.01 28.48 -1.94
C ALA A 306 6.67 28.62 -0.43
N LEU A 307 6.46 27.49 0.25
CA LEU A 307 6.18 27.43 1.68
C LEU A 307 7.43 27.29 2.56
N ASN A 308 8.63 27.28 1.96
CA ASN A 308 9.90 27.05 2.65
C ASN A 308 9.93 25.75 3.48
N VAL A 309 9.28 24.69 3.00
CA VAL A 309 9.30 23.37 3.66
C VAL A 309 10.71 22.78 3.55
N PRO A 310 11.36 22.40 4.67
CA PRO A 310 12.71 21.83 4.63
C PRO A 310 12.80 20.50 3.90
N VAL A 311 13.83 20.33 3.08
CA VAL A 311 14.16 19.09 2.36
C VAL A 311 15.47 18.52 2.89
N ALA A 312 15.47 18.14 4.18
CA ALA A 312 16.63 17.61 4.86
C ALA A 312 16.84 16.11 4.57
N GLU A 313 18.09 15.65 4.57
CA GLU A 313 18.40 14.22 4.46
C GLU A 313 17.67 13.41 5.54
N GLY A 314 17.14 12.25 5.16
CA GLY A 314 16.28 11.43 6.03
C GLY A 314 14.81 11.86 6.08
N SER A 315 14.42 12.97 5.45
CA SER A 315 13.00 13.34 5.31
C SER A 315 12.33 12.68 4.09
N PRO A 316 10.99 12.51 4.12
CA PRO A 316 10.22 12.07 2.95
C PRO A 316 10.47 12.93 1.70
N TRP A 317 10.52 14.26 1.87
CA TRP A 317 10.74 15.19 0.77
C TRP A 317 12.09 15.01 0.10
N TYR A 318 13.14 14.75 0.89
CA TYR A 318 14.47 14.44 0.34
C TYR A 318 14.44 13.14 -0.46
N GLU A 319 13.77 12.11 0.07
CA GLU A 319 13.66 10.85 -0.64
C GLU A 319 12.90 11.02 -1.98
N PHE A 320 11.78 11.74 -1.98
CA PHE A 320 11.02 12.01 -3.21
C PHE A 320 11.80 12.84 -4.24
N PHE A 321 12.33 14.00 -3.85
CA PHE A 321 12.90 14.96 -4.79
C PHE A 321 14.36 14.68 -5.17
N THR A 322 15.12 14.07 -4.27
CA THR A 322 16.58 13.86 -4.44
C THR A 322 16.90 12.40 -4.74
N ALA A 323 16.42 11.47 -3.90
CA ALA A 323 16.75 10.05 -4.08
C ALA A 323 16.03 9.43 -5.30
N TYR A 324 14.73 9.69 -5.43
CA TYR A 324 13.94 9.25 -6.59
C TYR A 324 13.89 10.24 -7.74
N ARG A 325 14.38 11.48 -7.55
CA ARG A 325 14.47 12.53 -8.57
C ARG A 325 13.10 12.89 -9.20
N LEU A 326 12.04 12.86 -8.41
CA LEU A 326 10.68 13.16 -8.88
C LEU A 326 10.47 14.66 -9.03
N GLY A 327 9.64 15.05 -10.01
CA GLY A 327 9.35 16.45 -10.31
C GLY A 327 10.52 17.21 -10.93
N GLY A 328 11.51 16.50 -11.48
CA GLY A 328 12.54 17.06 -12.35
C GLY A 328 12.03 17.19 -13.80
N ALA A 329 12.62 18.09 -14.58
CA ALA A 329 12.37 18.13 -16.02
C ALA A 329 12.78 16.77 -16.63
N ALA A 330 11.93 16.20 -17.49
CA ALA A 330 12.30 15.04 -18.28
C ALA A 330 13.60 15.38 -19.00
N ALA A 331 14.65 14.55 -18.83
CA ALA A 331 15.86 14.70 -19.60
C ALA A 331 15.46 14.61 -21.07
N THR A 332 15.46 15.75 -21.76
CA THR A 332 15.39 15.81 -23.21
C THR A 332 16.48 14.88 -23.70
N LYS A 333 16.08 13.80 -24.38
CA LYS A 333 17.01 13.03 -25.19
C LYS A 333 17.56 14.01 -26.22
N SER A 334 18.78 14.49 -26.01
CA SER A 334 19.51 15.15 -27.08
C SER A 334 19.64 14.18 -28.26
N PRO A 335 19.52 14.67 -29.50
CA PRO A 335 19.39 13.85 -30.71
C PRO A 335 20.55 12.87 -30.93
#